data_AF-A0A953Z5V9-F1
#
_entry.id   AF-A0A953Z5V9-F1
#
_cell.length_a   1.000
_cell.length_b   1.000
_cell.length_c   1.000
_cell.angle_alpha   90.00
_cell.angle_beta   90.00
_cell.angle_gamma   90.00
#
_symmetry.space_group_name_H-M   'P 1'
#
loop_
_entity.id
_entity.type
_entity.pdbx_description
1 polymer ?
#
loop_
_entity_poly.entity_id
_entity_poly.type
_entity_poly.pdbx_seq_one_letter_code
_entity_poly.pdbx_strand_id
1 'polypeptide(L)'
;MKPEIERQVASFPDGPGVYIFLDSAGRALYVGKAARLRTRVRSYLRPGGDGRPLLRFVEREAASVEFVAVATEQEALLLENTIIKKRK
;
A
#
# COMPACT_ATOMS: atom_id res chain seq x y z
N MET A 1 3.38 -11.80 -5.43
CA MET A 1 3.87 -10.39 -5.48
C MET A 1 5.36 -10.39 -5.89
N LYS A 2 5.89 -9.31 -6.47
CA LYS A 2 7.31 -9.21 -6.89
C LYS A 2 8.29 -9.07 -5.70
N PRO A 3 9.50 -9.67 -5.73
CA PRO A 3 10.48 -9.61 -4.63
C PRO A 3 10.94 -8.19 -4.26
N GLU A 4 10.94 -7.26 -5.21
CA GLU A 4 11.29 -5.85 -5.00
C GLU A 4 10.36 -5.19 -3.98
N ILE A 5 9.06 -5.48 -4.06
CA ILE A 5 8.04 -4.94 -3.15
C ILE A 5 8.29 -5.44 -1.73
N GLU A 6 8.66 -6.71 -1.55
CA GLU A 6 8.96 -7.25 -0.23
C GLU A 6 10.14 -6.52 0.44
N ARG A 7 11.19 -6.20 -0.32
CA ARG A 7 12.32 -5.40 0.14
C ARG A 7 11.91 -3.98 0.52
N GLN A 8 11.07 -3.32 -0.29
CA GLN A 8 10.53 -1.99 0.03
C GLN A 8 9.73 -2.01 1.33
N VAL A 9 8.87 -3.01 1.52
CA VAL A 9 8.03 -3.12 2.71
C VAL A 9 8.85 -3.36 3.98
N ALA A 10 10.05 -3.94 3.88
CA ALA A 10 10.94 -4.11 5.02
C ALA A 10 11.36 -2.76 5.65
N SER A 11 11.45 -1.68 4.85
CA SER A 11 11.79 -0.34 5.33
C SER A 11 10.57 0.48 5.77
N PHE A 12 9.35 -0.05 5.67
CA PHE A 12 8.16 0.67 6.09
C PHE A 12 8.15 0.85 7.62
N PRO A 13 7.68 2.00 8.13
CA PRO A 13 7.55 2.23 9.55
C PRO A 13 6.45 1.35 10.14
N ASP A 14 6.56 1.15 11.45
CA ASP A 14 5.55 0.43 12.23
C ASP A 14 4.57 1.40 12.89
N GLY A 15 3.92 2.21 12.06
CA GLY A 15 3.01 3.27 12.48
C GLY A 15 1.96 3.60 11.41
N PRO A 16 1.10 4.58 11.69
CA PRO A 16 -0.01 4.90 10.81
C PRO A 16 0.45 5.59 9.53
N GLY A 17 -0.33 5.42 8.46
CA GLY A 17 -0.02 6.02 7.18
C GLY A 17 -0.87 5.49 6.03
N VAL A 18 -0.54 5.98 4.85
CA VAL A 18 -1.15 5.58 3.58
C VAL A 18 -0.10 4.86 2.73
N TYR A 19 -0.46 3.75 2.11
CA TYR A 19 0.37 3.05 1.14
C TYR A 19 -0.27 3.11 -0.25
N ILE A 20 0.57 3.08 -1.28
CA ILE A 20 0.17 3.18 -2.68
C ILE A 20 0.92 2.11 -3.47
N PHE A 21 0.18 1.19 -4.07
CA PHE A 21 0.76 0.28 -5.07
C PHE A 21 0.74 0.95 -6.44
N LEU A 22 1.86 0.86 -7.15
CA LEU A 22 2.06 1.47 -8.46
C LEU A 22 2.35 0.39 -9.51
N ASP A 23 1.90 0.63 -10.74
CA ASP A 23 2.34 -0.16 -11.90
C ASP A 23 3.74 0.24 -12.36
N SER A 24 4.23 -0.41 -13.42
CA SER A 24 5.56 -0.11 -14.00
C SER A 24 5.66 1.29 -14.62
N ALA A 25 4.53 1.94 -14.90
CA ALA A 25 4.48 3.31 -15.41
C ALA A 25 4.30 4.35 -14.28
N GLY A 26 4.31 3.94 -13.01
CA GLY A 26 4.14 4.82 -11.85
C GLY A 26 2.69 5.24 -11.60
N ARG A 27 1.70 4.61 -12.24
CA ARG A 27 0.28 4.90 -12.03
C ARG A 27 -0.24 4.16 -10.79
N ALA A 28 -1.12 4.82 -10.03
CA ALA A 28 -1.70 4.23 -8.84
C ALA A 28 -2.69 3.11 -9.19
N LEU A 29 -2.37 1.89 -8.75
CA LEU A 29 -3.24 0.72 -8.87
C LEU A 29 -4.16 0.55 -7.67
N TYR A 30 -3.63 0.84 -6.48
CA TYR A 30 -4.36 0.69 -5.24
C TYR A 30 -3.81 1.65 -4.18
N VAL A 31 -4.72 2.31 -3.47
CA VAL A 31 -4.40 3.19 -2.34
C VAL A 31 -5.14 2.63 -1.13
N GLY A 32 -4.46 2.57 0.01
CA GLY A 32 -5.11 2.22 1.27
C GLY A 32 -4.37 2.80 2.47
N LYS A 33 -5.09 2.97 3.58
CA LYS A 33 -4.52 3.36 4.88
C LYS A 33 -4.26 2.17 5.80
N ALA A 34 -3.40 2.38 6.79
CA ALA A 34 -3.10 1.41 7.85
C ALA A 34 -2.80 2.13 9.16
N ALA A 35 -3.15 1.51 10.28
CA ALA A 35 -2.63 1.89 11.61
C ALA A 35 -1.16 1.45 11.78
N ARG A 36 -0.76 0.38 11.07
CA ARG A 36 0.61 -0.16 11.04
C ARG A 36 0.97 -0.53 9.60
N LEU A 37 1.66 0.39 8.92
CA LEU A 37 2.00 0.28 7.49
C LEU A 37 2.69 -1.04 7.15
N ARG A 38 3.82 -1.34 7.82
CA ARG A 38 4.59 -2.56 7.56
C ARG A 38 3.76 -3.84 7.69
N THR A 39 2.98 -3.96 8.78
CA THR A 39 2.15 -5.14 9.04
C THR A 39 1.04 -5.29 8.00
N ARG A 40 0.36 -4.18 7.67
CA ARG A 40 -0.75 -4.20 6.71
C ARG A 40 -0.25 -4.60 5.32
N VAL A 41 0.81 -3.99 4.82
CA VAL A 41 1.32 -4.30 3.48
C VAL A 41 1.92 -5.71 3.43
N ARG A 42 2.61 -6.16 4.49
CA ARG A 42 3.09 -7.55 4.58
C ARG A 42 1.98 -8.59 4.51
N SER A 43 0.77 -8.29 5.02
CA SER A 43 -0.36 -9.24 4.90
C SER A 43 -0.75 -9.54 3.45
N TYR A 44 -0.44 -8.63 2.52
CA TYR A 44 -0.69 -8.83 1.09
C TYR A 44 0.38 -9.67 0.41
N LEU A 45 1.57 -9.78 1.00
CA LEU A 45 2.69 -10.56 0.46
C LEU A 45 2.59 -12.05 0.82
N ARG A 46 1.71 -12.41 1.75
CA ARG A 46 1.53 -13.81 2.17
C ARG A 46 0.77 -14.60 1.08
N PRO A 47 1.09 -15.89 0.86
CA PRO A 47 0.31 -16.75 -0.01
C PRO A 47 -1.18 -16.73 0.40
N GLY A 48 -2.08 -16.42 -0.53
CA GLY A 48 -3.52 -16.24 -0.27
C GLY A 48 -3.96 -14.81 0.08
N GLY A 49 -3.01 -13.88 0.30
CA GLY A 49 -3.28 -12.46 0.56
C GLY A 49 -4.18 -12.20 1.77
N ASP A 50 -4.96 -11.11 1.74
CA ASP A 50 -6.02 -10.83 2.73
C ASP A 50 -7.42 -11.35 2.31
N GLY A 51 -7.48 -12.15 1.25
CA GLY A 51 -8.72 -12.71 0.69
C GLY A 51 -9.49 -11.79 -0.27
N ARG A 52 -9.11 -10.51 -0.43
CA ARG A 52 -9.83 -9.59 -1.33
C ARG A 52 -9.53 -9.86 -2.82
N PRO A 53 -10.56 -10.00 -3.67
CA PRO A 53 -10.38 -10.21 -5.12
C PRO A 53 -9.55 -9.13 -5.82
N LEU A 54 -9.73 -7.87 -5.41
CA LEU A 54 -9.02 -6.72 -5.97
C LEU A 54 -7.49 -6.84 -5.82
N LEU A 55 -7.03 -7.47 -4.74
CA LEU A 55 -5.59 -7.62 -4.51
C LEU A 55 -4.94 -8.61 -5.47
N ARG A 56 -5.68 -9.53 -6.11
CA ARG A 56 -5.10 -10.41 -7.14
C ARG A 56 -4.62 -9.62 -8.35
N PHE A 57 -5.35 -8.56 -8.72
CA PHE A 57 -4.93 -7.66 -9.79
C PHE A 57 -3.69 -6.86 -9.37
N VAL A 58 -3.70 -6.29 -8.17
CA VAL A 58 -2.56 -5.55 -7.62
C VAL A 58 -1.32 -6.45 -7.52
N GLU A 59 -1.48 -7.68 -7.06
CA GLU A 59 -0.38 -8.64 -6.93
C GLU A 59 0.33 -8.93 -8.26
N ARG A 60 -0.45 -8.97 -9.35
CA ARG A 60 0.04 -9.26 -10.70
C ARG A 60 0.67 -8.02 -11.36
N GLU A 61 0.03 -6.86 -11.23
CA GLU A 61 0.41 -5.65 -11.97
C GLU A 61 1.39 -4.75 -11.21
N ALA A 62 1.39 -4.78 -9.88
CA ALA A 62 2.23 -3.88 -9.09
C ALA A 62 3.71 -4.10 -9.39
N ALA A 63 4.41 -2.98 -9.63
CA ALA A 63 5.85 -2.93 -9.80
C ALA A 63 6.55 -2.37 -8.56
N SER A 64 5.87 -1.51 -7.79
CA SER A 64 6.42 -0.91 -6.57
C SER A 64 5.32 -0.56 -5.57
N VAL A 65 5.74 -0.29 -4.33
CA VAL A 65 4.87 0.26 -3.29
C VAL A 65 5.53 1.45 -2.61
N GLU A 66 4.77 2.52 -2.45
CA GLU A 66 5.15 3.74 -1.73
C GLU A 66 4.35 3.87 -0.45
N PHE A 67 4.83 4.71 0.48
CA PHE A 67 4.07 5.08 1.68
C PHE A 67 4.25 6.55 2.04
N VAL A 68 3.27 7.07 2.78
CA VAL A 68 3.37 8.32 3.53
C VAL A 68 2.99 8.02 4.96
N ALA A 69 3.97 8.16 5.86
CA ALA A 69 3.76 8.01 7.30
C ALA A 69 3.09 9.26 7.88
N VAL A 70 2.24 9.07 8.87
CA VAL A 70 1.58 10.16 9.61
C VAL A 70 1.66 9.88 11.11
N ALA A 71 1.25 10.83 11.95
CA ALA A 71 1.28 10.63 13.39
C ALA A 71 0.05 9.84 13.88
N THR A 72 -1.10 9.98 13.21
CA THR A 72 -2.37 9.43 13.68
C THR A 72 -3.19 8.72 12.60
N GLU A 73 -4.09 7.82 13.00
CA GLU A 73 -5.00 7.15 12.07
C GLU A 73 -6.00 8.10 11.39
N GLN A 74 -6.36 9.20 12.07
CA GLN A 74 -7.25 10.23 11.52
C GLN A 74 -6.58 10.99 10.38
N GLU A 75 -5.30 11.36 10.54
CA GLU A 75 -4.52 11.94 9.44
C GLU A 75 -4.41 10.98 8.26
N ALA A 76 -4.20 9.68 8.52
CA ALA A 76 -4.12 8.68 7.47
C ALA A 76 -5.43 8.58 6.67
N LEU A 77 -6.59 8.69 7.34
CA LEU A 77 -7.91 8.72 6.71
C LEU A 77 -8.09 9.94 5.80
N LEU A 78 -7.72 11.14 6.28
CA LEU A 78 -7.83 12.38 5.49
C LEU A 78 -6.87 12.37 4.30
N LEU A 79 -5.64 11.90 4.51
CA LEU A 79 -4.61 11.82 3.49
C LEU A 79 -4.97 10.79 2.40
N GLU A 80 -5.51 9.62 2.77
CA GLU A 80 -5.97 8.61 1.82
C GLU A 80 -7.00 9.20 0.85
N ASN A 81 -8.03 9.88 1.38
CA ASN A 81 -9.05 10.52 0.57
C ASN A 81 -8.45 11.57 -0.37
N THR A 82 -7.48 12.35 0.13
CA THR A 82 -6.77 13.35 -0.67
C THR A 82 -5.97 12.70 -1.81
N ILE A 83 -5.25 11.62 -1.55
CA ILE A 83 -4.46 10.89 -2.55
C ILE A 83 -5.37 10.26 -3.61
N ILE A 84 -6.47 9.61 -3.19
CA ILE A 84 -7.45 9.02 -4.12
C ILE A 84 -8.01 10.07 -5.06
N LYS A 85 -8.32 11.27 -4.57
CA LYS A 85 -8.81 12.38 -5.40
C LYS A 85 -7.77 12.96 -6.35
N LYS A 86 -6.49 12.98 -5.96
CA LYS A 86 -5.39 13.52 -6.78
C LYS A 86 -4.87 12.56 -7.85
N ARG A 87 -5.02 11.26 -7.64
CA ARG A 87 -4.51 10.21 -8.54
C ARG A 87 -5.60 9.50 -9.36
N LYS A 88 -6.85 9.95 -9.22
CA LYS A 88 -7.91 9.71 -10.21
C LYS A 88 -7.83 10.77 -11.30
#